data_AF-A0A2E1LP48-F1
#
_entry.id   AF-A0A2E1LP48-F1
#
_cell.length_a   1.000
_cell.length_b   1.000
_cell.length_c   1.000
_cell.angle_alpha   90.00
_cell.angle_beta   90.00
_cell.angle_gamma   90.00
#
_symmetry.space_group_name_H-M   'P 1'
#
loop_
_entity.id
_entity.type
_entity.pdbx_description
1 polymer ?
#
loop_
_entity_poly.entity_id
_entity_poly.type
_entity_poly.pdbx_seq_one_letter_code
_entity_poly.pdbx_strand_id
1 'polypeptide(L)'
;MKKALLVYIILLFNFSCSSLGTIESNTGKSNLILNQKQYERFISYLNGKYYSYEFERNEYNKSPIAFAISKDGSKSLMLMCEDNIRTCDNGVYILQTISRFSKKLNEDLYVFALGEKIIWNNKKKNIRNISDFDSYLNSNNQIKKIKKNTRAKNQFFDIVFDVSETDKCDSDEC
;
A
#
# COMPACT_ATOMS: atom_id res chain seq x y z
N MET A 1 33.44 21.87 27.84
CA MET A 1 32.59 21.87 26.62
C MET A 1 32.78 20.64 25.70
N LYS A 2 33.65 19.67 26.00
CA LYS A 2 33.81 18.45 25.17
C LYS A 2 32.83 17.32 25.50
N LYS A 3 32.30 17.27 26.73
CA LYS A 3 31.35 16.23 27.18
C LYS A 3 29.93 16.42 26.62
N ALA A 4 29.50 17.66 26.39
CA ALA A 4 28.17 17.94 25.83
C ALA A 4 28.06 17.58 24.35
N LEU A 5 29.16 17.70 23.59
CA LEU A 5 29.20 17.34 22.17
C LEU A 5 29.06 15.83 21.94
N LEU A 6 29.63 15.02 22.84
CA LEU A 6 29.60 13.56 22.75
C LEU A 6 28.19 12.98 23.02
N VAL A 7 27.42 13.63 23.90
CA VAL A 7 26.03 13.26 24.19
C VAL A 7 25.11 13.58 23.00
N TYR A 8 25.38 14.66 22.27
CA TYR A 8 24.61 15.03 21.07
C TYR A 8 24.84 14.04 19.92
N ILE A 9 26.06 13.52 19.76
CA ILE A 9 26.40 12.50 18.75
C ILE A 9 25.72 11.16 19.08
N ILE A 10 25.68 10.75 20.36
CA ILE A 10 25.00 9.50 20.77
C ILE A 10 23.47 9.59 20.59
N LEU A 11 22.88 10.78 20.75
CA LEU A 11 21.45 11.00 20.48
C LEU A 11 21.11 10.96 18.98
N LEU A 12 22.04 11.32 18.10
CA LEU A 12 21.86 11.23 16.64
C LEU A 12 22.00 9.80 16.10
N PHE A 13 22.71 8.90 16.79
CA PHE A 13 22.81 7.49 16.41
C PHE A 13 21.63 6.62 16.87
N ASN A 14 20.69 7.19 17.64
CA ASN A 14 19.40 6.55 17.93
C ASN A 14 18.32 6.92 16.89
N PHE A 15 18.71 7.26 15.66
CA PHE A 15 17.80 7.20 14.52
C PHE A 15 17.46 5.74 14.25
N SER A 16 16.51 5.27 15.05
CA SER A 16 15.64 4.12 14.89
C SER A 16 15.84 3.39 13.57
N CYS A 17 16.71 2.37 13.59
CA CYS A 17 16.56 1.22 12.72
C CYS A 17 15.28 0.51 13.19
N SER A 18 14.12 1.11 12.91
CA SER A 18 12.84 0.45 13.07
C SER A 18 12.90 -0.74 12.12
N SER A 19 13.01 -1.96 12.66
CA SER A 19 13.07 -3.18 11.85
C SER A 19 11.92 -3.11 10.85
N LEU A 20 12.25 -3.08 9.56
CA LEU A 20 11.23 -3.12 8.54
C LEU A 20 10.49 -4.45 8.75
N GLY A 21 9.22 -4.38 9.14
CA GLY A 21 8.41 -5.57 9.36
C GLY A 21 8.32 -6.39 8.09
N THR A 22 7.87 -7.64 8.16
CA THR A 22 7.53 -8.40 6.95
C THR A 22 6.22 -7.89 6.35
N ILE A 23 6.00 -8.12 5.06
CA ILE A 23 4.71 -7.87 4.40
C ILE A 23 3.56 -8.49 5.21
N GLU A 24 3.72 -9.73 5.68
CA GLU A 24 2.69 -10.41 6.47
C GLU A 24 2.38 -9.68 7.78
N SER A 25 3.41 -9.14 8.44
CA SER A 25 3.24 -8.35 9.66
C SER A 25 2.57 -6.99 9.43
N ASN A 26 2.59 -6.48 8.18
CA ASN A 26 1.96 -5.22 7.78
C ASN A 26 0.58 -5.41 7.12
N THR A 27 -0.06 -6.57 7.34
CA THR A 27 -1.45 -6.81 6.91
C THR A 27 -2.43 -6.41 8.00
N GLY A 28 -3.57 -5.84 7.61
CA GLY A 28 -4.57 -5.40 8.56
C GLY A 28 -5.25 -6.59 9.27
N LYS A 29 -5.41 -6.44 10.59
CA LYS A 29 -5.99 -7.48 11.48
C LYS A 29 -7.37 -7.13 12.07
N SER A 30 -8.01 -6.08 11.56
CA SER A 30 -9.29 -5.59 12.10
C SER A 30 -10.41 -5.62 11.07
N ASN A 31 -11.62 -5.29 11.52
CA ASN A 31 -12.70 -4.98 10.60
C ASN A 31 -12.29 -3.79 9.72
N LEU A 32 -12.62 -3.88 8.43
CA LEU A 32 -12.37 -2.86 7.43
C LEU A 32 -13.70 -2.37 6.88
N ILE A 33 -13.86 -1.05 6.79
CA ILE A 33 -14.99 -0.44 6.09
C ILE A 33 -14.52 -0.06 4.69
N LEU A 34 -15.04 -0.72 3.67
CA LEU A 34 -14.73 -0.38 2.29
C LEU A 34 -15.86 0.48 1.74
N ASN A 35 -15.62 1.79 1.65
CA ASN A 35 -16.60 2.67 1.01
C ASN A 35 -16.61 2.49 -0.51
N GLN A 36 -17.65 3.01 -1.16
CA GLN A 36 -17.86 2.85 -2.59
C GLN A 36 -16.68 3.36 -3.43
N LYS A 37 -16.05 4.48 -3.06
CA LYS A 37 -14.90 5.00 -3.80
C LYS A 37 -13.65 4.13 -3.65
N GLN A 38 -13.41 3.56 -2.47
CA GLN A 38 -12.30 2.61 -2.30
C GLN A 38 -12.54 1.29 -3.03
N TYR A 39 -13.79 0.84 -3.06
CA TYR A 39 -14.18 -0.32 -3.85
C TYR A 39 -13.86 -0.08 -5.34
N GLU A 40 -14.26 1.06 -5.89
CA GLU A 40 -13.94 1.45 -7.27
C GLU A 40 -12.42 1.59 -7.48
N ARG A 41 -11.72 2.22 -6.54
CA ARG A 41 -10.26 2.36 -6.58
C ARG A 41 -9.55 1.01 -6.61
N PHE A 42 -10.01 0.03 -5.83
CA PHE A 42 -9.45 -1.32 -5.83
C PHE A 42 -9.72 -2.06 -7.14
N ILE A 43 -10.89 -1.85 -7.78
CA ILE A 43 -11.15 -2.39 -9.12
C ILE A 43 -10.19 -1.78 -10.15
N SER A 44 -9.98 -0.46 -10.11
CA SER A 44 -9.01 0.23 -10.97
C SER A 44 -7.59 -0.31 -10.78
N TYR A 45 -7.21 -0.62 -9.54
CA TYR A 45 -5.96 -1.30 -9.21
C TYR A 45 -5.84 -2.67 -9.89
N LEU A 46 -6.84 -3.54 -9.72
CA LEU A 46 -6.82 -4.88 -10.34
C LEU A 46 -6.75 -4.82 -11.86
N ASN A 47 -7.40 -3.83 -12.47
CA ASN A 47 -7.47 -3.67 -13.92
C ASN A 47 -6.22 -2.99 -14.53
N GLY A 48 -5.32 -2.43 -13.72
CA GLY A 48 -4.18 -1.67 -14.22
C GLY A 48 -4.57 -0.39 -14.98
N LYS A 49 -5.78 0.15 -14.71
CA LYS A 49 -6.37 1.31 -15.42
C LYS A 49 -6.97 2.26 -14.39
N TYR A 50 -6.37 3.43 -14.23
CA TYR A 50 -6.72 4.35 -13.15
C TYR A 50 -6.32 5.79 -13.46
N TYR A 51 -6.96 6.75 -12.79
CA TYR A 51 -6.44 8.12 -12.72
C TYR A 51 -5.32 8.17 -11.68
N SER A 52 -4.13 8.58 -12.11
CA SER A 52 -2.96 8.79 -11.27
C SER A 52 -3.03 10.14 -10.58
N TYR A 53 -2.92 10.13 -9.25
CA TYR A 53 -2.79 11.33 -8.42
C TYR A 53 -1.33 11.81 -8.32
N GLU A 54 -0.37 10.99 -8.75
CA GLU A 54 1.03 11.39 -8.89
C GLU A 54 1.25 12.21 -10.17
N PHE A 55 0.72 11.73 -11.31
CA PHE A 55 0.92 12.34 -12.62
C PHE A 55 -0.27 13.19 -13.11
N GLU A 56 -1.36 13.23 -12.33
CA GLU A 56 -2.60 13.96 -12.64
C GLU A 56 -3.23 13.60 -13.99
N ARG A 57 -3.05 12.36 -14.45
CA ARG A 57 -3.57 11.84 -15.73
C ARG A 57 -4.03 10.39 -15.64
N ASN A 58 -4.69 9.91 -16.69
CA ASN A 58 -5.07 8.50 -16.77
C ASN A 58 -3.87 7.63 -17.15
N GLU A 59 -3.64 6.58 -16.36
CA GLU A 59 -2.65 5.54 -16.59
C GLU A 59 -3.35 4.25 -17.00
N TYR A 60 -2.70 3.51 -17.91
CA TYR A 60 -3.20 2.28 -18.49
C TYR A 60 -2.10 1.23 -18.55
N ASN A 61 -2.51 -0.04 -18.59
CA ASN A 61 -1.62 -1.20 -18.77
C ASN A 61 -0.50 -1.25 -17.72
N LYS A 62 -0.82 -0.94 -16.46
CA LYS A 62 0.11 -1.09 -15.33
C LYS A 62 -0.15 -2.39 -14.60
N SER A 63 0.89 -3.04 -14.10
CA SER A 63 0.69 -4.22 -13.28
C SER A 63 0.47 -3.86 -11.81
N PRO A 64 -0.56 -4.40 -11.15
CA PRO A 64 -0.75 -4.17 -9.72
C PRO A 64 0.38 -4.80 -8.90
N ILE A 65 1.03 -4.06 -8.00
CA ILE A 65 2.06 -4.59 -7.09
C ILE A 65 1.48 -4.75 -5.68
N ALA A 66 0.98 -3.66 -5.11
CA ALA A 66 0.36 -3.69 -3.78
C ALA A 66 -0.74 -2.64 -3.67
N PHE A 67 -1.75 -2.96 -2.88
CA PHE A 67 -2.78 -2.00 -2.47
C PHE A 67 -2.75 -1.87 -0.96
N ALA A 68 -2.44 -0.68 -0.46
CA ALA A 68 -2.47 -0.39 0.97
C ALA A 68 -3.67 0.51 1.31
N ILE A 69 -4.28 0.29 2.48
CA ILE A 69 -5.48 0.99 2.92
C ILE A 69 -5.42 1.31 4.41
N SER A 70 -5.96 2.46 4.81
CA SER A 70 -6.14 2.80 6.22
C SER A 70 -7.22 1.92 6.86
N LYS A 71 -7.16 1.77 8.19
CA LYS A 71 -8.10 0.94 8.96
C LYS A 71 -9.57 1.35 8.77
N ASP A 72 -9.82 2.66 8.65
CA ASP A 72 -11.16 3.21 8.44
C ASP A 72 -11.60 3.20 6.96
N GLY A 73 -10.71 2.80 6.04
CA GLY A 73 -10.94 2.82 4.60
C GLY A 73 -11.01 4.21 3.99
N SER A 74 -10.61 5.27 4.68
CA SER A 74 -10.63 6.63 4.12
C SER A 74 -9.44 6.91 3.20
N LYS A 75 -8.32 6.20 3.37
CA LYS A 75 -7.08 6.46 2.62
C LYS A 75 -6.57 5.21 1.95
N SER A 76 -6.03 5.35 0.75
CA SER A 76 -5.37 4.24 0.05
C SER A 76 -4.16 4.70 -0.76
N LEU A 77 -3.24 3.76 -0.93
CA LEU A 77 -2.05 3.88 -1.73
C LEU A 77 -1.99 2.69 -2.69
N MET A 78 -1.97 2.98 -3.99
CA MET A 78 -1.75 1.99 -5.03
C MET A 78 -0.28 1.98 -5.44
N LEU A 79 0.35 0.81 -5.41
CA LEU A 79 1.68 0.61 -5.98
C LEU A 79 1.54 -0.21 -7.25
N MET A 80 2.05 0.32 -8.35
CA MET A 80 1.92 -0.25 -9.69
C MET A 80 3.31 -0.40 -10.32
N CYS A 81 3.47 -1.33 -11.24
CA CYS A 81 4.68 -1.48 -12.06
C CYS A 81 4.41 -0.91 -13.45
N GLU A 82 5.39 -0.20 -14.00
CA GLU A 82 5.34 0.32 -15.37
C GLU A 82 5.13 -0.82 -16.38
N ASP A 83 5.76 -1.97 -16.11
CA ASP A 83 5.70 -3.15 -16.97
C ASP A 83 4.53 -4.09 -16.65
N ASN A 84 4.10 -4.82 -17.68
CA ASN A 84 3.02 -5.83 -17.62
C ASN A 84 3.42 -7.15 -16.92
N ILE A 85 4.68 -7.28 -16.48
CA ILE A 85 5.25 -8.56 -16.00
C ILE A 85 5.50 -8.55 -14.48
N ARG A 86 5.20 -7.45 -13.76
CA ARG A 86 5.46 -7.29 -12.30
C ARG A 86 6.91 -7.54 -11.89
N THR A 87 7.86 -7.26 -12.77
CA THR A 87 9.29 -7.31 -12.45
C THR A 87 9.65 -6.37 -11.28
N CYS A 88 8.84 -5.34 -11.04
CA CYS A 88 8.98 -4.40 -9.93
C CYS A 88 8.52 -4.91 -8.53
N ASP A 89 8.08 -6.17 -8.35
CA ASP A 89 7.55 -6.68 -7.07
C ASP A 89 8.67 -6.95 -6.04
N ASN A 90 9.16 -5.86 -5.44
CA ASN A 90 10.17 -5.89 -4.38
C ASN A 90 9.52 -5.60 -3.01
N GLY A 91 9.43 -6.64 -2.16
CA GLY A 91 8.80 -6.57 -0.84
C GLY A 91 9.36 -5.49 0.09
N VAL A 92 10.67 -5.22 0.04
CA VAL A 92 11.33 -4.19 0.85
C VAL A 92 10.84 -2.81 0.42
N TYR A 93 10.84 -2.55 -0.89
CA TYR A 93 10.46 -1.25 -1.43
C TYR A 93 8.97 -0.94 -1.25
N ILE A 94 8.11 -1.96 -1.36
CA ILE A 94 6.68 -1.88 -1.03
C ILE A 94 6.51 -1.39 0.42
N LEU A 95 7.21 -2.02 1.37
CA LEU A 95 7.10 -1.69 2.79
C LEU A 95 7.66 -0.31 3.14
N GLN A 96 8.80 0.05 2.56
CA GLN A 96 9.38 1.39 2.74
C GLN A 96 8.44 2.47 2.21
N THR A 97 7.86 2.25 1.02
CA THR A 97 6.91 3.19 0.41
C THR A 97 5.66 3.34 1.26
N ILE A 98 5.07 2.23 1.72
CA ILE A 98 3.91 2.26 2.62
C ILE A 98 4.24 3.02 3.91
N SER A 99 5.38 2.72 4.54
CA SER A 99 5.84 3.40 5.77
C SER A 99 6.01 4.92 5.57
N ARG A 100 6.59 5.34 4.44
CA ARG A 100 6.73 6.76 4.08
C ARG A 100 5.37 7.45 3.99
N PHE A 101 4.39 6.82 3.36
CA PHE A 101 3.04 7.38 3.25
C PHE A 101 2.27 7.35 4.57
N SER A 102 2.44 6.31 5.40
CA SER A 102 1.85 6.30 6.74
C SER A 102 2.34 7.46 7.60
N LYS A 103 3.65 7.75 7.55
CA LYS A 103 4.24 8.94 8.21
C LYS A 103 3.68 10.24 7.63
N LYS A 104 3.63 10.37 6.30
CA LYS A 104 3.08 11.56 5.61
C LYS A 104 1.62 11.84 6.00
N LEU A 105 0.83 10.79 6.20
CA LEU A 105 -0.60 10.90 6.52
C LEU A 105 -0.89 10.98 8.02
N ASN A 106 0.12 10.75 8.87
CA ASN A 106 -0.05 10.55 10.30
C ASN A 106 -1.11 9.47 10.61
N GLU A 107 -1.14 8.41 9.81
CA GLU A 107 -2.07 7.29 9.92
C GLU A 107 -1.48 6.02 9.30
N ASP A 108 -1.69 4.88 9.96
CA ASP A 108 -1.22 3.59 9.47
C ASP A 108 -1.94 3.18 8.18
N LEU A 109 -1.16 2.71 7.21
CA LEU A 109 -1.64 2.05 6.01
C LEU A 109 -1.23 0.59 6.08
N TYR A 110 -2.19 -0.29 5.87
CA TYR A 110 -1.97 -1.74 5.91
C TYR A 110 -2.07 -2.32 4.51
N VAL A 111 -1.22 -3.31 4.21
CA VAL A 111 -1.31 -4.07 2.97
C VAL A 111 -2.65 -4.81 2.94
N PHE A 112 -3.50 -4.44 1.98
CA PHE A 112 -4.78 -5.10 1.71
C PHE A 112 -4.66 -6.13 0.59
N ALA A 113 -3.83 -5.85 -0.42
CA ALA A 113 -3.54 -6.80 -1.48
C ALA A 113 -2.08 -6.74 -1.91
N LEU A 114 -1.56 -7.89 -2.33
CA LEU A 114 -0.34 -8.02 -3.11
C LEU A 114 -0.70 -8.63 -4.45
N GLY A 115 -0.41 -7.88 -5.50
CA GLY A 115 -0.88 -8.17 -6.82
C GLY A 115 -2.39 -8.39 -6.85
N GLU A 116 -2.83 -9.51 -7.42
CA GLU A 116 -4.24 -9.91 -7.49
C GLU A 116 -4.73 -10.67 -6.24
N LYS A 117 -3.91 -10.77 -5.20
CA LYS A 117 -4.21 -11.52 -3.99
C LYS A 117 -4.55 -10.57 -2.85
N ILE A 118 -5.79 -10.62 -2.39
CA ILE A 118 -6.17 -9.98 -1.13
C ILE A 118 -5.53 -10.74 0.02
N ILE A 119 -4.91 -9.99 0.94
CA ILE A 119 -4.28 -10.49 2.15
C ILE A 119 -4.80 -9.66 3.33
N TRP A 120 -5.75 -10.20 4.08
CA TRP A 120 -6.38 -9.50 5.20
C TRP A 120 -6.80 -10.49 6.28
N ASN A 121 -6.59 -10.15 7.56
CA ASN A 121 -6.95 -11.02 8.70
C ASN A 121 -6.41 -12.46 8.57
N ASN A 122 -5.16 -12.61 8.14
CA ASN A 122 -4.51 -13.91 7.86
C ASN A 122 -5.20 -14.75 6.76
N LYS A 123 -6.20 -14.20 6.05
CA LYS A 123 -6.83 -14.84 4.89
C LYS A 123 -6.15 -14.35 3.62
N LYS A 124 -5.94 -15.28 2.69
CA LYS A 124 -5.37 -15.03 1.36
C LYS A 124 -6.38 -15.47 0.30
N LYS A 125 -6.74 -14.59 -0.63
CA LYS A 125 -7.69 -14.90 -1.71
C LYS A 125 -7.24 -14.24 -3.01
N ASN A 126 -7.04 -15.04 -4.06
CA ASN A 126 -6.83 -14.52 -5.41
C ASN A 126 -8.15 -13.99 -5.97
N ILE A 127 -8.12 -12.81 -6.57
CA ILE A 127 -9.24 -12.11 -7.17
C ILE A 127 -8.92 -11.91 -8.65
N ARG A 128 -9.63 -12.62 -9.54
CA ARG A 128 -9.37 -12.55 -10.98
C ARG A 128 -10.22 -11.52 -11.69
N ASN A 129 -11.34 -11.15 -11.07
CA ASN A 129 -12.34 -10.28 -11.67
C ASN A 129 -13.21 -9.63 -10.58
N ILE A 130 -14.11 -8.73 -11.00
CA ILE A 130 -15.02 -8.00 -10.11
C ILE A 130 -15.99 -8.95 -9.39
N SER A 131 -16.50 -9.98 -10.06
CA SER A 131 -17.42 -10.96 -9.44
C SER A 131 -16.74 -11.75 -8.32
N ASP A 132 -15.47 -12.13 -8.49
CA ASP A 132 -14.66 -12.77 -7.45
C ASP A 132 -14.51 -11.84 -6.24
N PHE A 133 -14.31 -10.54 -6.49
CA PHE A 133 -14.18 -9.56 -5.42
C PHE A 133 -15.48 -9.35 -4.66
N ASP A 134 -16.60 -9.14 -5.35
CA ASP A 134 -17.90 -9.01 -4.71
C ASP A 134 -18.26 -10.29 -3.93
N SER A 135 -17.98 -11.47 -4.48
CA SER A 135 -18.16 -12.75 -3.79
C SER A 135 -17.31 -12.84 -2.52
N TYR A 136 -16.05 -12.38 -2.57
CA TYR A 136 -15.18 -12.32 -1.40
C TYR A 136 -15.71 -11.35 -0.33
N LEU A 137 -16.18 -10.16 -0.72
CA LEU A 137 -16.77 -9.20 0.21
C LEU A 137 -18.05 -9.73 0.86
N ASN A 138 -18.90 -10.40 0.10
CA ASN A 138 -20.16 -10.95 0.60
C ASN A 138 -19.96 -12.13 1.57
N SER A 139 -18.90 -12.92 1.37
CA SER A 139 -18.55 -14.04 2.25
C SER A 139 -17.69 -13.64 3.45
N ASN A 140 -17.10 -12.45 3.44
CA ASN A 140 -16.23 -11.97 4.51
C ASN A 140 -16.91 -10.94 5.41
N ASN A 141 -17.36 -11.38 6.58
CA ASN A 141 -18.01 -10.53 7.58
C ASN A 141 -17.12 -9.43 8.19
N GLN A 142 -15.80 -9.49 7.99
CA GLN A 142 -14.84 -8.51 8.53
C GLN A 142 -14.60 -7.33 7.58
N ILE A 143 -14.96 -7.44 6.30
CA ILE A 143 -14.84 -6.35 5.34
C ILE A 143 -16.24 -5.92 4.93
N LYS A 144 -16.69 -4.78 5.46
CA LYS A 144 -18.04 -4.28 5.18
C LYS A 144 -17.99 -3.26 4.04
N LYS A 145 -18.56 -3.62 2.89
CA LYS A 145 -18.83 -2.69 1.81
C LYS A 145 -19.98 -1.76 2.20
N ILE A 146 -19.77 -0.45 2.13
CA ILE A 146 -20.83 0.54 2.38
C ILE A 146 -21.11 1.37 1.13
N LYS A 147 -22.40 1.49 0.78
CA LYS A 147 -22.84 2.22 -0.42
C LYS A 147 -22.80 3.74 -0.27
N LYS A 148 -22.90 4.25 0.97
CA LYS A 148 -22.86 5.70 1.22
C LYS A 148 -21.42 6.18 1.21
N ASN A 149 -21.18 7.28 0.49
CA ASN A 149 -20.00 8.11 0.72
C ASN A 149 -20.04 8.58 2.18
N THR A 150 -19.15 8.03 3.00
CA THR A 150 -18.89 8.54 4.35
C THR A 150 -18.42 9.99 4.24
N ARG A 151 -18.76 10.82 5.24
CA ARG A 151 -18.25 12.19 5.34
C ARG A 151 -16.71 12.27 5.42
N ALA A 152 -16.04 11.14 5.69
CA ALA A 152 -14.60 11.04 5.64
C ALA A 152 -14.08 11.44 4.26
N LYS A 153 -13.21 12.45 4.23
CA LYS A 153 -12.56 12.93 3.01
C LYS A 153 -11.63 11.83 2.52
N ASN A 154 -12.05 11.13 1.46
CA ASN A 154 -11.21 10.10 0.86
C ASN A 154 -9.92 10.74 0.33
N GLN A 155 -8.78 10.09 0.59
CA GLN A 155 -7.49 10.48 0.06
C GLN A 155 -6.87 9.30 -0.69
N PHE A 156 -6.51 9.54 -1.95
CA PHE A 156 -5.97 8.52 -2.84
C PHE A 156 -4.57 8.91 -3.25
N PHE A 157 -3.69 7.92 -3.23
CA PHE A 157 -2.33 8.03 -3.69
C PHE A 157 -2.02 6.87 -4.63
N ASP A 158 -1.03 7.08 -5.47
CA ASP A 158 -0.41 6.05 -6.29
C ASP A 158 1.06 6.34 -6.45
N ILE A 159 1.82 5.27 -6.69
CA ILE A 159 3.21 5.30 -7.15
C ILE A 159 3.35 4.26 -8.26
N VAL A 160 4.04 4.63 -9.33
CA VAL A 160 4.47 3.70 -10.39
C VAL A 160 5.96 3.43 -10.24
N PHE A 161 6.31 2.17 -10.03
CA PHE A 161 7.70 1.71 -10.00
C PHE A 161 8.18 1.39 -11.41
N ASP A 162 9.39 1.85 -11.72
CA ASP A 162 10.17 1.35 -12.84
C ASP A 162 11.05 0.17 -12.36
N VAL A 163 11.26 -0.81 -13.23
CA VAL A 163 12.14 -1.96 -13.01
C VAL A 163 13.55 -1.50 -12.64
N SER A 164 14.01 -0.41 -13.26
CA SER A 164 15.33 0.16 -13.03
C SER A 164 15.51 0.76 -11.62
N GLU A 165 14.42 1.07 -10.91
CA GLU A 165 14.47 1.58 -9.53
C GLU A 165 14.49 0.44 -8.50
N THR A 166 13.96 -0.74 -8.85
CA THR A 166 13.92 -1.91 -7.96
C THR A 166 15.17 -2.79 -8.05
N ASP A 167 15.94 -2.70 -9.15
CA ASP A 167 17.15 -3.50 -9.42
C ASP A 167 18.46 -2.85 -8.89
N LYS A 168 18.43 -1.60 -8.43
CA LYS A 168 19.66 -0.83 -8.06
C LYS A 168 20.26 -1.14 -6.68
N CYS A 169 19.67 -2.00 -5.84
CA CYS A 169 20.25 -2.36 -4.54
C CYS A 169 21.14 -3.62 -4.59
N ASP A 170 21.97 -3.77 -5.63
CA ASP A 170 23.24 -4.51 -5.55
C ASP A 170 24.45 -3.58 -5.26
N SER A 171 24.22 -2.26 -5.20
CA SER A 171 25.25 -1.28 -4.80
C SER A 171 24.89 -0.61 -3.48
N ASP A 172 25.94 -0.35 -2.69
CA ASP A 172 26.04 0.10 -1.28
C ASP A 172 25.22 1.32 -0.79
N GLU A 173 24.10 1.67 -1.45
CA GLU A 173 23.21 2.79 -1.07
C GLU A 173 21.89 2.34 -0.42
N CYS A 174 21.87 1.09 0.06
CA CYS A 174 20.94 0.56 1.04
C CYS A 174 21.71 0.40 2.38
#